data_AF-A0A380JSU2-F1
#
_entry.id   AF-A0A380JSU2-F1
#
_cell.length_a   1.000
_cell.length_b   1.000
_cell.length_c   1.000
_cell.angle_alpha   90.00
_cell.angle_beta   90.00
_cell.angle_gamma   90.00
#
_symmetry.space_group_name_H-M   'P 1'
#
loop_
_entity.id
_entity.type
_entity.pdbx_description
1 polymer ?
#
loop_
_entity_poly.entity_id
_entity_poly.type
_entity_poly.pdbx_seq_one_letter_code
_entity_poly.pdbx_strand_id
1 'polypeptide(L)'
;MNELTLSNNLQQIELEINHHKNIAGQSIWEIGRRLNHVEENDLAHGEFGKWLEKVKINQSTANKMMKIVKKLPNSYTYTNLGLTALDLIATLPDDKKQEQIERIENGDNPTVRELQEIKRENNRLKAENARLEQQAGQVLGAKVVEKEVVVEKIPDDYNYFKSNYEALKGVQDFYKNQNAELREEMKELEKIIKSQRDNSTSRLELQKLEDKKATLNSEIKSLDKIAKFQEGVENFITDNASISYTKDFENLYSNRDLTLSLLDTFNRLEKWIDDIKSILPNGNIIEGE
;
A
#
# COMPACT_ATOMS: atom_id res chain seq x y z
N MET A 1 -11.92 68.45 2.29
CA MET A 1 -12.14 67.21 3.07
C MET A 1 -13.63 67.15 3.35
N ASN A 2 -14.33 66.15 2.83
CA ASN A 2 -15.70 65.89 3.27
C ASN A 2 -15.58 65.21 4.63
N GLU A 3 -16.15 65.82 5.66
CA GLU A 3 -16.24 65.19 6.97
C GLU A 3 -17.10 63.94 6.85
N LEU A 4 -16.51 62.79 7.16
CA LEU A 4 -17.24 61.53 7.28
C LEU A 4 -18.18 61.64 8.47
N THR A 5 -19.46 61.85 8.22
CA THR A 5 -20.51 61.80 9.25
C THR A 5 -20.80 60.34 9.55
N LEU A 6 -20.24 59.80 10.63
CA LEU A 6 -20.50 58.44 11.10
C LEU A 6 -21.89 58.36 11.76
N SER A 7 -22.59 57.24 11.59
CA SER A 7 -23.83 56.97 12.32
C SER A 7 -23.56 56.83 13.83
N ASN A 8 -24.50 57.28 14.68
CA ASN A 8 -24.44 57.04 16.13
C ASN A 8 -25.05 55.68 16.52
N ASN A 9 -25.54 54.89 15.56
CA ASN A 9 -26.13 53.57 15.81
C ASN A 9 -25.08 52.47 15.62
N LEU A 10 -24.78 51.72 16.68
CA LEU A 10 -23.80 50.62 16.67
C LEU A 10 -24.11 49.55 15.62
N GLN A 11 -25.37 49.15 15.47
CA GLN A 11 -25.77 48.14 14.47
C GLN A 11 -25.51 48.62 13.04
N GLN A 12 -25.68 49.91 12.79
CA GLN A 12 -25.41 50.50 11.49
C GLN A 12 -23.90 50.53 11.21
N ILE A 13 -23.09 50.92 12.18
CA ILE A 13 -21.62 50.89 12.07
C ILE A 13 -21.13 49.46 11.80
N GLU A 14 -21.69 48.45 12.48
CA GLU A 14 -21.33 47.04 12.27
C GLU A 14 -21.64 46.57 10.85
N LEU A 15 -22.81 46.93 10.30
CA LEU A 15 -23.18 46.62 8.92
C LEU A 15 -22.24 47.28 7.90
N GLU A 16 -21.91 48.56 8.09
CA GLU A 16 -20.99 49.29 7.22
C GLU A 16 -19.56 48.68 7.25
N ILE A 17 -19.07 48.33 8.44
CA ILE A 17 -17.77 47.64 8.59
C ILE A 17 -17.78 46.30 7.87
N ASN A 18 -18.82 45.48 8.04
CA ASN A 18 -18.91 44.19 7.37
C ASN A 18 -19.02 44.32 5.85
N HIS A 19 -19.70 45.35 5.35
CA HIS A 19 -19.75 45.65 3.91
C HIS A 19 -18.36 45.97 3.36
N HIS A 20 -17.61 46.86 4.01
CA HIS A 20 -16.24 47.19 3.59
C HIS A 20 -15.26 46.02 3.71
N LYS A 21 -15.40 45.17 4.75
CA LYS A 21 -14.61 43.94 4.87
C LYS A 21 -14.83 43.01 3.68
N ASN A 22 -16.10 42.82 3.28
CA ASN A 22 -16.43 41.99 2.12
C ASN A 22 -15.80 42.53 0.83
N ILE A 23 -15.88 43.84 0.58
CA ILE A 23 -15.25 44.47 -0.59
C ILE A 23 -13.73 44.27 -0.57
N ALA A 24 -13.10 44.46 0.60
CA ALA A 24 -11.67 44.26 0.75
C ALA A 24 -11.26 42.81 0.48
N GLY A 25 -12.02 41.83 0.97
CA GLY A 25 -11.82 40.41 0.68
C GLY A 25 -11.95 40.10 -0.80
N GLN A 26 -13.01 40.56 -1.47
CA GLN A 26 -13.18 40.38 -2.92
C GLN A 26 -12.02 41.00 -3.71
N SER A 27 -11.56 42.17 -3.30
CA SER A 27 -10.44 42.87 -3.95
C SER A 27 -9.15 42.05 -3.91
N ILE A 28 -8.86 41.33 -2.81
CA ILE A 28 -7.70 40.44 -2.70
C ILE A 28 -7.70 39.37 -3.81
N TRP A 29 -8.85 38.74 -4.03
CA TRP A 29 -9.01 37.69 -5.05
C TRP A 29 -8.93 38.25 -6.48
N GLU A 30 -9.62 39.37 -6.72
CA GLU A 30 -9.62 40.02 -8.03
C GLU A 30 -8.24 40.54 -8.45
N ILE A 31 -7.50 41.11 -7.51
CA ILE A 31 -6.11 41.53 -7.73
C ILE A 31 -5.25 40.28 -7.98
N GLY A 32 -5.35 39.24 -7.14
CA GLY A 32 -4.60 37.99 -7.31
C GLY A 32 -4.80 37.32 -8.68
N ARG A 33 -6.03 37.31 -9.20
CA ARG A 33 -6.35 36.79 -10.55
C ARG A 33 -5.64 37.57 -11.64
N ARG A 34 -5.69 38.91 -11.58
CA ARG A 34 -5.04 39.79 -12.56
C ARG A 34 -3.53 39.66 -12.51
N LEU A 35 -2.97 39.54 -11.30
CA LEU A 35 -1.53 39.30 -11.11
C LEU A 35 -1.08 37.98 -11.75
N ASN A 36 -1.80 36.87 -11.51
CA ASN A 36 -1.52 35.58 -12.15
C ASN A 36 -1.65 35.67 -13.68
N HIS A 37 -2.68 36.34 -14.19
CA HIS A 37 -2.87 36.50 -15.64
C HIS A 37 -1.70 37.22 -16.30
N VAL A 38 -1.26 38.34 -15.72
CA VAL A 38 -0.14 39.14 -16.24
C VAL A 38 1.19 38.37 -16.16
N GLU A 39 1.43 37.64 -15.07
CA GLU A 39 2.63 36.81 -14.92
C GLU A 39 2.68 35.67 -15.98
N GLU A 40 1.53 35.07 -16.30
CA GLU A 40 1.45 33.91 -17.19
C GLU A 40 1.34 34.27 -18.68
N ASN A 41 0.80 35.44 -19.03
CA ASN A 41 0.41 35.75 -20.42
C ASN A 41 1.08 37.00 -21.02
N ASP A 42 1.43 38.01 -20.21
CA ASP A 42 1.69 39.36 -20.72
C ASP A 42 3.15 39.81 -20.61
N LEU A 43 3.98 39.11 -19.81
CA LEU A 43 5.34 39.55 -19.52
C LEU A 43 6.38 38.46 -19.80
N ALA A 44 7.49 38.87 -20.43
CA ALA A 44 8.68 38.03 -20.56
C ALA A 44 9.32 37.75 -19.19
N HIS A 45 10.01 36.61 -19.07
CA HIS A 45 10.63 36.17 -17.83
C HIS A 45 11.55 37.25 -17.24
N GLY A 46 11.26 37.72 -16.02
CA GLY A 46 12.02 38.75 -15.31
C GLY A 46 11.44 40.16 -15.32
N GLU A 47 10.41 40.46 -16.13
CA GLU A 47 9.81 41.80 -16.20
C GLU A 47 8.66 42.03 -15.19
N PHE A 48 8.17 40.97 -14.56
CA PHE A 48 7.06 41.03 -13.59
C PHE A 48 7.34 41.92 -12.38
N GLY A 49 8.57 41.86 -11.82
CA GLY A 49 8.96 42.68 -10.67
C GLY A 49 8.92 44.19 -10.97
N LYS A 50 9.42 44.61 -12.14
CA LYS A 50 9.37 46.02 -12.58
C LYS A 50 7.94 46.49 -12.79
N TRP A 51 7.08 45.62 -13.31
CA TRP A 51 5.68 45.94 -13.49
C TRP A 51 4.93 46.10 -12.16
N LEU A 52 5.26 45.28 -11.15
CA LEU A 52 4.71 45.42 -9.80
C LEU A 52 5.05 46.77 -9.16
N GLU A 53 6.26 47.29 -9.36
CA GLU A 53 6.66 48.63 -8.93
C GLU A 53 5.80 49.72 -9.57
N LYS A 54 5.52 49.59 -10.88
CA LYS A 54 4.66 50.52 -11.62
C LYS A 54 3.24 50.57 -11.07
N VAL A 55 2.66 49.42 -10.71
CA VAL A 55 1.31 49.34 -10.10
C VAL A 55 1.32 49.56 -8.59
N LYS A 56 2.49 49.85 -8.00
CA LYS A 56 2.69 50.13 -6.57
C LYS A 56 2.24 49.00 -5.65
N ILE A 57 2.40 47.75 -6.08
CA ILE A 57 2.13 46.57 -5.27
C ILE A 57 3.47 45.97 -4.86
N ASN A 58 3.68 45.81 -3.55
CA ASN A 58 4.87 45.13 -3.05
C ASN A 58 4.87 43.66 -3.49
N GLN A 59 6.04 43.15 -3.91
CA GLN A 59 6.23 41.76 -4.34
C GLN A 59 5.67 40.73 -3.34
N SER A 60 5.87 40.93 -2.03
CA SER A 60 5.36 40.03 -0.99
C SER A 60 3.84 40.00 -0.99
N THR A 61 3.19 41.15 -1.08
CA THR A 61 1.72 41.26 -1.17
C THR A 61 1.19 40.61 -2.44
N ALA A 62 1.83 40.86 -3.58
CA ALA A 62 1.48 40.25 -4.86
C ALA A 62 1.53 38.72 -4.78
N ASN A 63 2.66 38.17 -4.32
CA ASN A 63 2.86 36.73 -4.19
C ASN A 63 1.82 36.07 -3.26
N LYS A 64 1.42 36.73 -2.18
CA LYS A 64 0.35 36.24 -1.28
C LYS A 64 -0.99 36.17 -2.00
N MET A 65 -1.41 37.24 -2.66
CA MET A 65 -2.67 37.32 -3.40
C MET A 65 -2.73 36.27 -4.52
N MET A 66 -1.64 36.11 -5.26
CA MET A 66 -1.51 35.10 -6.33
C MET A 66 -1.60 33.68 -5.79
N LYS A 67 -0.92 33.39 -4.68
CA LYS A 67 -0.95 32.08 -4.00
C LYS A 67 -2.35 31.73 -3.50
N ILE A 68 -3.05 32.69 -2.90
CA ILE A 68 -4.43 32.51 -2.41
C ILE A 68 -5.31 32.00 -3.55
N VAL A 69 -5.28 32.66 -4.71
CA VAL A 69 -6.06 32.27 -5.89
C VAL A 69 -5.69 30.89 -6.42
N LYS A 70 -4.41 30.52 -6.35
CA LYS A 70 -3.92 29.21 -6.84
C LYS A 70 -4.21 28.05 -5.88
N LYS A 71 -4.37 28.31 -4.58
CA LYS A 71 -4.38 27.27 -3.53
C LYS A 71 -5.71 27.12 -2.80
N LEU A 72 -6.58 28.13 -2.83
CA LEU A 72 -7.87 28.11 -2.17
C LEU A 72 -9.01 28.11 -3.20
N PRO A 73 -10.12 27.41 -2.95
CA PRO A 73 -11.28 27.46 -3.84
C PRO A 73 -11.87 28.87 -3.85
N ASN A 74 -12.33 29.34 -5.02
CA ASN A 74 -12.93 30.66 -5.16
C ASN A 74 -14.36 30.66 -4.59
N SER A 75 -14.49 30.91 -3.29
CA SER A 75 -15.79 31.00 -2.61
C SER A 75 -16.04 32.39 -2.03
N TYR A 76 -17.30 32.83 -2.07
CA TYR A 76 -17.78 34.03 -1.37
C TYR A 76 -17.60 33.93 0.14
N THR A 77 -17.43 32.72 0.70
CA THR A 77 -17.26 32.52 2.15
C THR A 77 -15.93 33.10 2.68
N TYR A 78 -14.94 33.33 1.81
CA TYR A 78 -13.62 33.86 2.20
C TYR A 78 -13.54 35.39 2.25
N THR A 79 -14.58 36.11 1.81
CA THR A 79 -14.53 37.58 1.67
C THR A 79 -14.45 38.31 3.01
N ASN A 80 -14.76 37.64 4.12
CA ASN A 80 -14.67 38.19 5.46
C ASN A 80 -13.26 38.08 6.09
N LEU A 81 -12.35 37.34 5.45
CA LEU A 81 -10.99 37.12 5.94
C LEU A 81 -9.99 38.10 5.32
N GLY A 82 -9.10 38.63 6.16
CA GLY A 82 -8.01 39.50 5.72
C GLY A 82 -6.88 38.72 5.03
N LEU A 83 -6.05 39.44 4.26
CA LEU A 83 -4.93 38.89 3.48
C LEU A 83 -4.03 37.96 4.29
N THR A 84 -3.71 38.30 5.54
CA THR A 84 -2.84 37.49 6.41
C THR A 84 -3.47 36.15 6.78
N ALA A 85 -4.77 36.12 7.08
CA ALA A 85 -5.47 34.88 7.40
C ALA A 85 -5.54 33.96 6.17
N LEU A 86 -5.90 34.53 5.01
CA LEU A 86 -5.96 33.81 3.74
C LEU A 86 -4.59 33.24 3.34
N ASP A 87 -3.51 34.01 3.45
CA ASP A 87 -2.15 33.52 3.16
C ASP A 87 -1.73 32.42 4.13
N LEU A 88 -2.08 32.53 5.42
CA LEU A 88 -1.79 31.47 6.39
C LEU A 88 -2.48 30.17 6.00
N ILE A 89 -3.79 30.20 5.71
CA ILE A 89 -4.57 29.03 5.28
C ILE A 89 -3.99 28.46 3.98
N ALA A 90 -3.67 29.31 2.99
CA ALA A 90 -3.08 28.88 1.73
C ALA A 90 -1.70 28.20 1.88
N THR A 91 -0.97 28.49 2.99
CA THR A 91 0.32 27.88 3.30
C THR A 91 0.23 26.62 4.18
N LEU A 92 -0.96 26.26 4.66
CA LEU A 92 -1.14 25.01 5.39
C LEU A 92 -1.04 23.79 4.46
N PRO A 93 -0.63 22.63 4.98
CA PRO A 93 -0.78 21.35 4.29
C PRO A 93 -2.23 21.06 3.90
N ASP A 94 -2.44 20.20 2.91
CA ASP A 94 -3.77 20.04 2.29
C ASP A 94 -4.84 19.51 3.26
N ASP A 95 -4.49 18.61 4.18
CA ASP A 95 -5.36 18.12 5.24
C ASP A 95 -5.82 19.25 6.18
N LYS A 96 -4.86 20.03 6.71
CA LYS A 96 -5.14 21.14 7.63
C LYS A 96 -5.84 22.30 6.94
N LYS A 97 -5.54 22.53 5.67
CA LYS A 97 -6.20 23.54 4.84
C LYS A 97 -7.66 23.17 4.64
N GLN A 98 -7.97 21.92 4.28
CA GLN A 98 -9.34 21.44 4.11
C GLN A 98 -10.16 21.59 5.39
N GLU A 99 -9.57 21.25 6.54
CA GLU A 99 -10.19 21.45 7.87
C GLU A 99 -10.59 22.93 8.10
N GLN A 100 -9.72 23.88 7.74
CA GLN A 100 -10.05 25.31 7.88
C GLN A 100 -11.13 25.76 6.89
N ILE A 101 -11.14 25.19 5.67
CA ILE A 101 -12.16 25.50 4.67
C ILE A 101 -13.54 25.09 5.18
N GLU A 102 -13.69 23.87 5.70
CA GLU A 102 -14.94 23.36 6.25
C GLU A 102 -15.41 24.17 7.46
N ARG A 103 -14.47 24.58 8.32
CA ARG A 103 -14.76 25.43 9.49
C ARG A 103 -15.35 26.79 9.07
N ILE A 104 -14.78 27.40 8.03
CA ILE A 104 -15.26 28.67 7.45
C ILE A 104 -16.64 28.50 6.78
N GLU A 105 -16.86 27.40 6.06
CA GLU A 105 -18.15 27.09 5.43
C GLU A 105 -19.28 26.88 6.45
N ASN A 106 -18.95 26.35 7.63
CA ASN A 106 -19.86 26.23 8.76
C ASN A 106 -20.07 27.54 9.54
N GLY A 107 -19.46 28.65 9.09
CA GLY A 107 -19.63 29.98 9.67
C GLY A 107 -18.64 30.33 10.79
N ASP A 108 -17.70 29.45 11.11
CA ASP A 108 -16.65 29.72 12.10
C ASP A 108 -15.37 30.25 11.41
N ASN A 109 -14.97 31.47 11.75
CA ASN A 109 -13.86 32.15 11.11
C ASN A 109 -12.60 32.05 11.97
N PRO A 110 -11.54 31.35 11.52
CA PRO A 110 -10.32 31.19 12.30
C PRO A 110 -9.59 32.52 12.43
N THR A 111 -9.11 32.81 13.64
CA THR A 111 -8.29 33.98 13.92
C THR A 111 -6.86 33.79 13.40
N VAL A 112 -6.18 34.89 13.12
CA VAL A 112 -4.77 34.87 12.71
C VAL A 112 -3.90 34.18 13.77
N ARG A 113 -4.24 34.31 15.05
CA ARG A 113 -3.50 33.67 16.15
C ARG A 113 -3.63 32.15 16.11
N GLU A 114 -4.84 31.62 15.97
CA GLU A 114 -5.08 30.18 15.83
C GLU A 114 -4.34 29.62 14.61
N LEU A 115 -4.43 30.31 13.46
CA LEU A 115 -3.73 29.88 12.24
C LEU A 115 -2.20 29.88 12.39
N GLN A 116 -1.65 30.84 13.14
CA GLN A 116 -0.23 30.87 13.46
C GLN A 116 0.18 29.72 14.38
N GLU A 117 -0.65 29.37 15.37
CA GLU A 117 -0.41 28.25 16.27
C GLU A 117 -0.43 26.92 15.50
N ILE A 118 -1.42 26.71 14.63
CA ILE A 118 -1.50 25.54 13.73
C ILE A 118 -0.23 25.44 12.85
N LYS A 119 0.21 26.57 12.28
CA LYS A 119 1.42 26.59 11.45
C LYS A 119 2.69 26.29 12.26
N ARG A 120 2.81 26.81 13.48
CA ARG A 120 3.94 26.51 14.37
C ARG A 120 3.96 25.05 14.75
N GLU A 121 2.80 24.49 15.08
CA GLU A 121 2.68 23.07 15.42
C GLU A 121 3.05 22.19 14.23
N ASN A 122 2.56 22.50 13.03
CA ASN A 122 2.91 21.77 11.83
C ASN A 122 4.42 21.82 11.54
N ASN A 123 5.04 22.99 11.71
CA ASN A 123 6.49 23.13 11.55
C ASN A 123 7.27 22.39 12.63
N ARG A 124 6.77 22.35 13.87
CA ARG A 124 7.36 21.57 14.96
C ARG A 124 7.32 20.08 14.62
N LEU A 125 6.16 19.56 14.23
CA LEU A 125 5.99 18.16 13.84
C LEU A 125 6.85 17.80 12.64
N LYS A 126 6.98 18.69 11.64
CA LYS A 126 7.90 18.49 10.51
C LYS A 126 9.36 18.48 10.93
N ALA A 127 9.77 19.39 11.81
CA ALA A 127 11.14 19.43 12.32
C ALA A 127 11.44 18.22 13.21
N GLU A 128 10.46 17.75 13.98
CA GLU A 128 10.54 16.55 14.79
C GLU A 128 10.62 15.31 13.90
N ASN A 129 9.76 15.16 12.89
CA ASN A 129 9.83 14.08 11.90
C ASN A 129 11.16 14.11 11.13
N ALA A 130 11.61 15.27 10.67
CA ALA A 130 12.90 15.39 9.98
C ALA A 130 14.08 15.06 10.92
N ARG A 131 13.99 15.43 12.20
CA ARG A 131 14.98 15.06 13.21
C ARG A 131 14.92 13.56 13.53
N LEU A 132 13.74 12.95 13.56
CA LEU A 132 13.55 11.51 13.73
C LEU A 132 14.06 10.75 12.51
N GLU A 133 13.84 11.24 11.29
CA GLU A 133 14.41 10.71 10.05
C GLU A 133 15.94 10.85 10.01
N GLN A 134 16.47 12.00 10.43
CA GLN A 134 17.92 12.22 10.52
C GLN A 134 18.56 11.38 11.63
N GLN A 135 17.89 11.22 12.77
CA GLN A 135 18.30 10.29 13.82
C GLN A 135 18.21 8.85 13.32
N ALA A 136 17.17 8.44 12.60
CA ALA A 136 17.07 7.12 11.98
C ALA A 136 18.22 6.89 10.97
N GLY A 137 18.57 7.91 10.18
CA GLY A 137 19.73 7.89 9.27
C GLY A 137 21.08 7.81 9.98
N GLN A 138 21.23 8.43 11.15
CA GLN A 138 22.45 8.35 11.98
C GLN A 138 22.54 7.06 12.80
N VAL A 139 21.41 6.50 13.23
CA VAL A 139 21.33 5.23 13.99
C VAL A 139 21.66 4.03 13.10
N LEU A 140 21.39 4.10 11.78
CA LEU A 140 21.86 3.10 10.79
C LEU A 140 23.40 3.02 10.66
N GLY A 141 24.14 4.00 11.19
CA GLY A 141 25.60 3.98 11.25
C GLY A 141 26.22 3.44 12.55
N ALA A 142 25.44 3.24 13.62
CA ALA A 142 25.99 2.91 14.94
C ALA A 142 25.10 1.95 15.77
N LYS A 143 25.39 0.65 15.64
CA LYS A 143 25.15 -0.46 16.57
C LYS A 143 23.69 -0.74 17.04
N VAL A 144 23.14 -1.82 16.48
CA VAL A 144 22.39 -2.95 17.12
C VAL A 144 21.88 -2.72 18.54
N VAL A 145 20.55 -2.65 18.72
CA VAL A 145 19.68 -3.43 19.64
C VAL A 145 18.21 -3.03 19.37
N GLU A 146 17.35 -4.04 19.23
CA GLU A 146 15.99 -4.04 18.66
C GLU A 146 14.91 -3.25 19.43
N LYS A 147 14.03 -2.58 18.67
CA LYS A 147 12.57 -2.60 18.93
C LYS A 147 11.80 -2.28 17.64
N GLU A 148 11.39 -3.33 16.93
CA GLU A 148 10.51 -3.25 15.76
C GLU A 148 9.15 -2.67 16.17
N VAL A 149 8.74 -1.58 15.54
CA VAL A 149 7.31 -1.25 15.42
C VAL A 149 6.83 -1.98 14.18
N VAL A 150 6.32 -3.20 14.39
CA VAL A 150 5.63 -3.98 13.37
C VAL A 150 4.31 -3.28 13.05
N VAL A 151 4.29 -2.49 11.98
CA VAL A 151 3.04 -2.32 11.22
C VAL A 151 3.00 -3.50 10.28
N GLU A 152 2.22 -4.51 10.64
CA GLU A 152 1.98 -5.71 9.83
C GLU A 152 1.19 -5.28 8.58
N LYS A 153 1.90 -4.83 7.55
CA LYS A 153 1.34 -4.78 6.21
C LYS A 153 1.29 -6.22 5.73
N ILE A 154 0.08 -6.75 5.63
CA ILE A 154 -0.17 -8.00 4.92
C ILE A 154 0.47 -7.84 3.53
N PRO A 155 1.46 -8.67 3.17
CA PRO A 155 2.05 -8.64 1.83
C PRO A 155 0.97 -8.80 0.75
N ASP A 156 1.09 -8.09 -0.36
CA ASP A 156 0.07 -8.08 -1.43
C ASP A 156 -0.25 -9.48 -1.99
N ASP A 157 0.71 -10.40 -1.90
CA ASP A 157 0.67 -11.79 -2.32
C ASP A 157 0.17 -12.77 -1.23
N TYR A 158 -0.01 -12.32 0.02
CA TYR A 158 -0.46 -13.16 1.14
C TYR A 158 -1.79 -13.88 0.85
N ASN A 159 -2.78 -13.16 0.30
CA ASN A 159 -4.09 -13.75 0.00
C ASN A 159 -4.00 -14.79 -1.14
N TYR A 160 -3.11 -14.59 -2.11
CA TYR A 160 -2.86 -15.54 -3.19
C TYR A 160 -2.24 -16.84 -2.65
N PHE A 161 -1.19 -16.73 -1.82
CA PHE A 161 -0.56 -17.89 -1.20
C PHE A 161 -1.48 -18.61 -0.21
N LYS A 162 -2.24 -17.86 0.60
CA LYS A 162 -3.20 -18.42 1.54
C LYS A 162 -4.29 -19.23 0.84
N SER A 163 -4.90 -18.69 -0.21
CA SER A 163 -5.94 -19.38 -0.97
C SER A 163 -5.42 -20.66 -1.64
N ASN A 164 -4.21 -20.61 -2.22
CA ASN A 164 -3.59 -21.78 -2.84
C ASN A 164 -3.22 -22.85 -1.80
N TYR A 165 -2.71 -22.45 -0.64
CA TYR A 165 -2.40 -23.37 0.46
C TYR A 165 -3.65 -24.05 1.02
N GLU A 166 -4.74 -23.30 1.22
CA GLU A 166 -6.01 -23.86 1.69
C GLU A 166 -6.60 -24.87 0.69
N ALA A 167 -6.56 -24.55 -0.62
CA ALA A 167 -6.98 -25.47 -1.67
C ALA A 167 -6.09 -26.73 -1.73
N LEU A 168 -4.77 -26.56 -1.65
CA LEU A 168 -3.80 -27.66 -1.65
C LEU A 168 -4.01 -28.59 -0.45
N LYS A 169 -4.29 -28.03 0.74
CA LYS A 169 -4.56 -28.81 1.94
C LYS A 169 -5.80 -29.68 1.79
N GLY A 170 -6.87 -29.15 1.20
CA GLY A 170 -8.08 -29.94 0.90
C GLY A 170 -7.79 -31.10 -0.06
N VAL A 171 -6.99 -30.86 -1.10
CA VAL A 171 -6.54 -31.89 -2.04
C VAL A 171 -5.63 -32.93 -1.35
N GLN A 172 -4.76 -32.50 -0.45
CA GLN A 172 -3.89 -33.39 0.33
C GLN A 172 -4.70 -34.30 1.26
N ASP A 173 -5.70 -33.77 1.95
CA ASP A 173 -6.58 -34.55 2.83
C ASP A 173 -7.39 -35.57 2.01
N PHE A 174 -7.84 -35.20 0.81
CA PHE A 174 -8.51 -36.11 -0.12
C PHE A 174 -7.60 -37.27 -0.54
N TYR A 175 -6.37 -37.01 -0.99
CA TYR A 175 -5.42 -38.07 -1.37
C TYR A 175 -4.99 -38.94 -0.18
N LYS A 176 -4.90 -38.36 1.01
CA LYS A 176 -4.61 -39.11 2.25
C LYS A 176 -5.74 -40.08 2.56
N ASN A 177 -7.00 -39.67 2.40
CA ASN A 177 -8.17 -40.53 2.57
C ASN A 177 -8.20 -41.64 1.52
N GLN A 178 -7.96 -41.32 0.23
CA GLN A 178 -7.85 -42.35 -0.82
C GLN A 178 -6.75 -43.36 -0.54
N ASN A 179 -5.57 -42.90 -0.09
CA ASN A 179 -4.47 -43.81 0.25
C ASN A 179 -4.82 -44.69 1.47
N ALA A 180 -5.60 -44.18 2.43
CA ALA A 180 -6.12 -44.99 3.54
C ALA A 180 -7.13 -46.05 3.06
N GLU A 181 -8.03 -45.71 2.15
CA GLU A 181 -8.98 -46.65 1.54
C GLU A 181 -8.26 -47.76 0.76
N LEU A 182 -7.25 -47.42 -0.05
CA LEU A 182 -6.44 -48.41 -0.78
C LEU A 182 -5.69 -49.35 0.19
N ARG A 183 -5.25 -48.86 1.35
CA ARG A 183 -4.62 -49.69 2.39
C ARG A 183 -5.61 -50.64 3.04
N GLU A 184 -6.85 -50.24 3.24
CA GLU A 184 -7.90 -51.15 3.71
C GLU A 184 -8.29 -52.17 2.63
N GLU A 185 -8.38 -51.77 1.36
CA GLU A 185 -8.59 -52.71 0.24
C GLU A 185 -7.44 -53.73 0.18
N MET A 186 -6.18 -53.30 0.36
CA MET A 186 -5.04 -54.21 0.46
C MET A 186 -5.21 -55.23 1.59
N LYS A 187 -5.63 -54.80 2.78
CA LYS A 187 -5.83 -55.69 3.93
C LYS A 187 -6.93 -56.71 3.68
N GLU A 188 -8.04 -56.30 3.08
CA GLU A 188 -9.12 -57.22 2.71
C GLU A 188 -8.68 -58.20 1.63
N LEU A 189 -7.95 -57.73 0.61
CA LEU A 189 -7.39 -58.58 -0.43
C LEU A 189 -6.41 -59.62 0.18
N GLU A 190 -5.60 -59.23 1.17
CA GLU A 190 -4.74 -60.15 1.91
C GLU A 190 -5.52 -61.24 2.67
N LYS A 191 -6.64 -60.88 3.29
CA LYS A 191 -7.53 -61.85 3.96
C LYS A 191 -8.15 -62.82 2.95
N ILE A 192 -8.57 -62.32 1.78
CA ILE A 192 -9.15 -63.14 0.71
C ILE A 192 -8.11 -64.11 0.14
N ILE A 193 -6.88 -63.64 -0.14
CA ILE A 193 -5.80 -64.50 -0.62
C ILE A 193 -5.51 -65.62 0.40
N LYS A 194 -5.48 -65.28 1.69
CA LYS A 194 -5.25 -66.25 2.77
C LYS A 194 -6.35 -67.32 2.83
N SER A 195 -7.62 -66.91 2.78
CA SER A 195 -8.74 -67.86 2.82
C SER A 195 -8.86 -68.74 1.57
N GLN A 196 -8.55 -68.21 0.39
CA GLN A 196 -8.55 -68.99 -0.85
C GLN A 196 -7.39 -69.99 -0.93
N ARG A 197 -6.23 -69.65 -0.34
CA ARG A 197 -5.10 -70.57 -0.20
C ARG A 197 -5.45 -71.77 0.68
N ASP A 198 -6.23 -71.55 1.73
CA ASP A 198 -6.69 -72.61 2.65
C ASP A 198 -7.80 -73.49 2.03
N ASN A 199 -8.59 -72.95 1.09
CA ASN A 199 -9.74 -73.62 0.46
C ASN A 199 -9.44 -74.32 -0.88
N SER A 200 -8.18 -74.52 -1.26
CA SER A 200 -7.76 -75.23 -2.49
C SER A 200 -8.31 -74.62 -3.79
N THR A 201 -8.42 -73.28 -3.87
CA THR A 201 -8.90 -72.53 -5.05
C THR A 201 -7.96 -72.67 -6.26
N SER A 202 -8.49 -72.46 -7.48
CA SER A 202 -7.72 -72.57 -8.74
C SER A 202 -6.48 -71.68 -8.72
N ARG A 203 -5.32 -72.23 -9.08
CA ARG A 203 -4.02 -71.52 -9.11
C ARG A 203 -4.05 -70.24 -9.94
N LEU A 204 -4.90 -70.20 -10.98
CA LEU A 204 -5.08 -69.03 -11.84
C LEU A 204 -5.80 -67.87 -11.15
N GLU A 205 -6.74 -68.16 -10.24
CA GLU A 205 -7.48 -67.12 -9.49
C GLU A 205 -6.61 -66.55 -8.37
N LEU A 206 -5.84 -67.40 -7.70
CA LEU A 206 -4.87 -66.99 -6.69
C LEU A 206 -3.80 -66.06 -7.31
N GLN A 207 -3.29 -66.39 -8.50
CA GLN A 207 -2.33 -65.56 -9.20
C GLN A 207 -2.89 -64.17 -9.54
N LYS A 208 -4.14 -64.09 -10.03
CA LYS A 208 -4.79 -62.79 -10.33
C LYS A 208 -4.91 -61.89 -9.10
N LEU A 209 -5.21 -62.47 -7.92
CA LEU A 209 -5.28 -61.71 -6.67
C LEU A 209 -3.89 -61.27 -6.21
N GLU A 210 -2.88 -62.12 -6.33
CA GLU A 210 -1.48 -61.76 -6.03
C GLU A 210 -0.97 -60.64 -6.96
N ASP A 211 -1.30 -60.70 -8.24
CA ASP A 211 -0.97 -59.66 -9.22
C ASP A 211 -1.68 -58.33 -8.87
N LYS A 212 -2.98 -58.38 -8.54
CA LYS A 212 -3.73 -57.20 -8.07
C LYS A 212 -3.09 -56.60 -6.80
N LYS A 213 -2.67 -57.45 -5.86
CA LYS A 213 -1.97 -57.02 -4.64
C LYS A 213 -0.66 -56.31 -4.97
N ALA A 214 0.13 -56.86 -5.89
CA ALA A 214 1.40 -56.30 -6.29
C ALA A 214 1.24 -54.92 -6.94
N THR A 215 0.24 -54.77 -7.81
CA THR A 215 -0.12 -53.49 -8.43
C THR A 215 -0.52 -52.46 -7.38
N LEU A 216 -1.48 -52.79 -6.51
CA LEU A 216 -1.98 -51.90 -5.45
C LEU A 216 -0.84 -51.45 -4.50
N ASN A 217 0.06 -52.36 -4.15
CA ASN A 217 1.25 -52.05 -3.34
C ASN A 217 2.23 -51.11 -4.06
N SER A 218 2.36 -51.23 -5.38
CA SER A 218 3.22 -50.33 -6.18
C SER A 218 2.63 -48.92 -6.29
N GLU A 219 1.30 -48.81 -6.37
CA GLU A 219 0.57 -47.55 -6.37
C GLU A 219 0.69 -46.84 -5.03
N ILE A 220 0.43 -47.53 -3.91
CA ILE A 220 0.60 -46.97 -2.56
C ILE A 220 2.03 -46.49 -2.32
N LYS A 221 3.04 -47.26 -2.74
CA LYS A 221 4.45 -46.84 -2.63
C LYS A 221 4.76 -45.58 -3.45
N SER A 222 4.11 -45.41 -4.59
CA SER A 222 4.29 -44.23 -5.44
C SER A 222 3.61 -43.02 -4.81
N LEU A 223 2.38 -43.18 -4.33
CA LEU A 223 1.65 -42.14 -3.58
C LEU A 223 2.40 -41.70 -2.32
N ASP A 224 2.93 -42.64 -1.53
CA ASP A 224 3.71 -42.32 -0.33
C ASP A 224 4.97 -41.50 -0.65
N LYS A 225 5.63 -41.79 -1.77
CA LYS A 225 6.80 -41.01 -2.21
C LYS A 225 6.41 -39.60 -2.62
N ILE A 226 5.34 -39.45 -3.40
CA ILE A 226 4.84 -38.14 -3.84
C ILE A 226 4.37 -37.31 -2.64
N ALA A 227 3.63 -37.90 -1.71
CA ALA A 227 3.15 -37.21 -0.51
C ALA A 227 4.31 -36.69 0.36
N LYS A 228 5.34 -37.52 0.58
CA LYS A 228 6.56 -37.09 1.30
C LYS A 228 7.32 -36.00 0.56
N PHE A 229 7.39 -36.10 -0.76
CA PHE A 229 8.03 -35.08 -1.58
C PHE A 229 7.28 -33.74 -1.46
N GLN A 230 5.95 -33.76 -1.58
CA GLN A 230 5.11 -32.58 -1.44
C GLN A 230 5.26 -31.95 -0.04
N GLU A 231 5.23 -32.76 1.02
CA GLU A 231 5.50 -32.29 2.39
C GLU A 231 6.87 -31.59 2.50
N GLY A 232 7.90 -32.15 1.87
CA GLY A 232 9.23 -31.54 1.82
C GLY A 232 9.26 -30.18 1.09
N VAL A 233 8.51 -30.05 -0.01
CA VAL A 233 8.38 -28.78 -0.76
C VAL A 233 7.64 -27.74 0.08
N GLU A 234 6.52 -28.10 0.71
CA GLU A 234 5.75 -27.17 1.55
C GLU A 234 6.55 -26.68 2.75
N ASN A 235 7.30 -27.58 3.39
CA ASN A 235 8.22 -27.20 4.48
C ASN A 235 9.31 -26.27 3.98
N PHE A 236 9.94 -26.57 2.83
CA PHE A 236 10.95 -25.70 2.24
C PHE A 236 10.39 -24.29 1.93
N ILE A 237 9.21 -24.20 1.32
CA ILE A 237 8.57 -22.92 1.04
C ILE A 237 8.28 -22.18 2.34
N THR A 238 7.67 -22.85 3.33
CA THR A 238 7.30 -22.25 4.62
C THR A 238 8.52 -21.71 5.37
N ASP A 239 9.59 -22.51 5.46
CA ASP A 239 10.81 -22.16 6.19
C ASP A 239 11.56 -20.98 5.55
N ASN A 240 11.42 -20.80 4.24
CA ASN A 240 12.16 -19.79 3.48
C ASN A 240 11.26 -18.65 2.97
N ALA A 241 9.95 -18.67 3.20
CA ALA A 241 9.02 -17.68 2.67
C ALA A 241 9.33 -16.25 3.13
N SER A 242 9.89 -16.09 4.33
CA SER A 242 10.25 -14.77 4.86
C SER A 242 11.40 -14.10 4.10
N ILE A 243 12.25 -14.88 3.41
CA ILE A 243 13.46 -14.36 2.74
C ILE A 243 13.12 -13.44 1.57
N SER A 244 11.95 -13.61 0.95
CA SER A 244 11.50 -12.74 -0.15
C SER A 244 11.22 -11.30 0.28
N TYR A 245 11.02 -11.07 1.58
CA TYR A 245 10.76 -9.76 2.16
C TYR A 245 12.00 -9.13 2.80
N THR A 246 13.14 -9.83 2.83
CA THR A 246 14.38 -9.26 3.37
C THR A 246 15.10 -8.46 2.29
N LYS A 247 15.94 -7.51 2.73
CA LYS A 247 16.83 -6.75 1.84
C LYS A 247 18.11 -7.52 1.49
N ASP A 248 18.23 -8.78 1.90
CA ASP A 248 19.48 -9.53 1.75
C ASP A 248 19.85 -9.75 0.29
N PHE A 249 18.87 -10.00 -0.58
CA PHE A 249 19.11 -10.09 -2.03
C PHE A 249 19.48 -8.74 -2.65
N GLU A 250 18.88 -7.64 -2.20
CA GLU A 250 19.27 -6.29 -2.64
C GLU A 250 20.71 -5.95 -2.23
N ASN A 251 21.21 -6.52 -1.13
CA ASN A 251 22.59 -6.26 -0.71
C ASN A 251 23.64 -7.06 -1.52
N LEU A 252 23.23 -8.02 -2.36
CA LEU A 252 24.13 -8.86 -3.14
C LEU A 252 24.82 -8.13 -4.32
N TYR A 253 24.40 -6.92 -4.71
CA TYR A 253 25.02 -6.18 -5.83
C TYR A 253 26.54 -5.97 -5.68
N SER A 254 27.07 -6.04 -4.46
CA SER A 254 28.50 -5.90 -4.18
C SER A 254 29.32 -7.16 -4.47
N ASN A 255 28.69 -8.33 -4.69
CA ASN A 255 29.38 -9.60 -4.95
C ASN A 255 28.79 -10.33 -6.17
N ARG A 256 29.27 -9.92 -7.36
CA ARG A 256 28.80 -10.42 -8.65
C ARG A 256 28.87 -11.94 -8.79
N ASP A 257 29.93 -12.58 -8.32
CA ASP A 257 30.11 -14.03 -8.48
C ASP A 257 29.08 -14.81 -7.66
N LEU A 258 28.80 -14.35 -6.45
CA LEU A 258 27.75 -14.92 -5.61
C LEU A 258 26.36 -14.71 -6.23
N THR A 259 26.07 -13.51 -6.76
CA THR A 259 24.81 -13.24 -7.47
C THR A 259 24.61 -14.17 -8.66
N LEU A 260 25.64 -14.36 -9.49
CA LEU A 260 25.57 -15.25 -10.65
C LEU A 260 25.39 -16.72 -10.25
N SER A 261 26.09 -17.17 -9.19
CA SER A 261 25.93 -18.53 -8.67
C SER A 261 24.52 -18.79 -8.13
N LEU A 262 23.93 -17.81 -7.47
CA LEU A 262 22.55 -17.91 -6.96
C LEU A 262 21.55 -17.93 -8.12
N LEU A 263 21.73 -17.07 -9.13
CA LEU A 263 20.89 -17.06 -10.33
C LEU A 263 20.95 -18.39 -11.08
N ASP A 264 22.15 -18.99 -11.23
CA ASP A 264 22.28 -20.33 -11.81
C ASP A 264 21.51 -21.38 -11.01
N THR A 265 21.54 -21.29 -9.69
CA THR A 265 20.78 -22.19 -8.80
C THR A 265 19.27 -22.06 -9.04
N PHE A 266 18.76 -20.83 -9.17
CA PHE A 266 17.35 -20.60 -9.50
C PHE A 266 16.97 -21.13 -10.88
N ASN A 267 17.77 -20.85 -11.91
CA ASN A 267 17.52 -21.36 -13.26
C ASN A 267 17.49 -22.89 -13.30
N ARG A 268 18.35 -23.56 -12.53
CA ARG A 268 18.34 -25.02 -12.40
C ARG A 268 17.09 -25.54 -11.70
N LEU A 269 16.60 -24.83 -10.68
CA LEU A 269 15.35 -25.16 -10.00
C LEU A 269 14.15 -24.97 -10.91
N GLU A 270 14.06 -23.84 -11.63
CA GLU A 270 12.99 -23.56 -12.60
C GLU A 270 12.93 -24.63 -13.68
N LYS A 271 14.08 -24.98 -14.28
CA LYS A 271 14.15 -26.05 -15.27
C LYS A 271 13.66 -27.38 -14.71
N TRP A 272 14.08 -27.74 -13.49
CA TRP A 272 13.64 -28.97 -12.85
C TRP A 272 12.12 -28.97 -12.60
N ILE A 273 11.55 -27.84 -12.17
CA ILE A 273 10.10 -27.68 -12.01
C ILE A 273 9.36 -27.89 -13.32
N ASP A 274 9.84 -27.29 -14.41
CA ASP A 274 9.23 -27.42 -15.74
C ASP A 274 9.31 -28.87 -16.26
N ASP A 275 10.46 -29.53 -16.08
CA ASP A 275 10.63 -30.94 -16.42
C ASP A 275 9.63 -31.82 -15.66
N ILE A 276 9.45 -31.59 -14.34
CA ILE A 276 8.49 -32.34 -13.52
C ILE A 276 7.04 -32.04 -13.93
N LYS A 277 6.70 -30.78 -14.22
CA LYS A 277 5.35 -30.44 -14.70
C LYS A 277 5.01 -31.15 -16.01
N SER A 278 5.99 -31.31 -16.90
CA SER A 278 5.80 -31.97 -18.21
C SER A 278 5.45 -33.46 -18.11
N ILE A 279 5.84 -34.11 -17.01
CA ILE A 279 5.56 -35.54 -16.77
C ILE A 279 4.30 -35.78 -15.94
N LEU A 280 3.66 -34.73 -15.40
CA LEU A 280 2.41 -34.86 -14.69
C LEU A 280 1.29 -35.28 -15.67
N PRO A 281 0.38 -36.18 -15.27
CA PRO A 281 -0.76 -36.53 -16.10
C PRO A 281 -1.61 -35.27 -16.39
N ASN A 282 -2.01 -35.08 -17.65
CA ASN A 282 -2.84 -33.94 -18.07
C ASN A 282 -4.12 -33.85 -17.20
N GLY A 283 -4.21 -32.80 -16.40
CA GLY A 283 -5.30 -32.56 -15.48
C GLY A 283 -6.56 -32.07 -16.20
N ASN A 284 -7.36 -32.99 -16.74
CA ASN A 284 -8.81 -32.79 -16.67
C ASN A 284 -9.24 -33.18 -15.25
N ILE A 285 -9.01 -32.26 -14.31
CA ILE A 285 -9.64 -32.35 -12.99
C ILE A 285 -11.13 -32.13 -13.27
N ILE A 286 -11.89 -33.21 -13.28
CA ILE A 286 -13.35 -33.13 -13.30
C ILE A 286 -13.73 -32.53 -11.94
N GLU A 287 -14.01 -31.23 -11.92
CA GLU A 287 -14.77 -30.61 -10.85
C GLU A 287 -16.10 -31.37 -10.77
N GLY A 288 -16.23 -32.24 -9.78
CA GLY A 288 -17.45 -32.99 -9.53
C GLY A 288 -18.53 -32.06 -9.00
N GLU A 289 -19.70 -32.16 -9.61
CA GLU A 289 -21.01 -31.64 -9.12
C GLU A 289 -21.34 -32.09 -7.69
#